data_AF-A0A5B9DDG8-F1
#
_entry.id   AF-A0A5B9DDG8-F1
#
_cell.length_a   1.000
_cell.length_b   1.000
_cell.length_c   1.000
_cell.angle_alpha   90.00
_cell.angle_beta   90.00
_cell.angle_gamma   90.00
#
_symmetry.space_group_name_H-M   'P 1'
#
loop_
_entity.id
_entity.type
_entity.pdbx_description
1 polymer ?
#
loop_
_entity_poly.entity_id
_entity_poly.type
_entity_poly.pdbx_seq_one_letter_code
_entity_poly.pdbx_strand_id
1 'polypeptide(L)'
;MEGRVILRISDFFKFFFVNPGLIFGYLNDIFEKKYQSMQYIEELENGFLFVFKDIESFKKRAKPLIKEELKEITNNDTSAMNFFQKFFIPKEKFPKEGIILEIEIISGDKSEIVPFLKNFIYSVSQNINIKIDNEQNLLFKILDFDIIKKYANSLMNRFYKT
;
A
#
# COMPACT_ATOMS: atom_id res chain seq x y z
N MET A 1 -23.44 -7.83 10.37
CA MET A 1 -22.22 -7.00 10.26
C MET A 1 -21.99 -6.78 8.79
N GLU A 2 -22.25 -5.59 8.27
CA GLU A 2 -21.82 -5.25 6.91
C GLU A 2 -20.29 -5.37 6.88
N GLY A 3 -19.81 -6.27 6.02
CA GLY A 3 -18.50 -6.92 6.16
C GLY A 3 -17.36 -5.95 5.93
N ARG A 4 -16.64 -5.60 7.00
CA ARG A 4 -15.35 -4.89 6.90
C ARG A 4 -14.41 -5.68 6.00
N VAL A 5 -13.60 -4.96 5.23
CA VAL A 5 -12.47 -5.55 4.53
C VAL A 5 -11.24 -5.40 5.41
N ILE A 6 -10.58 -6.51 5.74
CA ILE A 6 -9.38 -6.52 6.57
C ILE A 6 -8.29 -7.24 5.80
N LEU A 7 -7.19 -6.53 5.56
CA LEU A 7 -6.00 -7.07 4.90
C LEU A 7 -4.85 -7.06 5.90
N ARG A 8 -4.15 -8.17 6.04
CA ARG A 8 -2.86 -8.22 6.74
C ARG A 8 -1.76 -8.19 5.69
N ILE A 9 -0.79 -7.30 5.85
CA ILE A 9 0.32 -7.16 4.92
C ILE A 9 1.62 -7.39 5.68
N SER A 10 2.54 -8.16 5.10
CA SER A 10 3.87 -8.39 5.69
C SER A 10 4.60 -7.07 5.92
N ASP A 11 5.48 -7.02 6.95
CA ASP A 11 6.26 -5.81 7.23
C ASP A 11 7.34 -5.58 6.17
N PHE A 12 6.90 -5.03 5.03
CA PHE A 12 7.78 -4.58 3.98
C PHE A 12 8.26 -3.14 4.21
N PHE A 13 7.60 -2.41 5.11
CA PHE A 13 7.88 -1.00 5.42
C PHE A 13 9.29 -0.80 5.97
N LYS A 14 9.82 -1.75 6.75
CA LYS A 14 11.23 -1.73 7.17
C LYS A 14 12.26 -1.68 6.03
N PHE A 15 11.90 -2.12 4.82
CA PHE A 15 12.78 -2.10 3.65
C PHE A 15 12.75 -0.79 2.87
N PHE A 16 11.95 0.18 3.30
CA PHE A 16 11.94 1.49 2.67
C PHE A 16 11.67 2.65 3.61
N PHE A 17 11.32 2.45 4.89
CA PHE A 17 11.21 3.52 5.88
C PHE A 17 12.20 3.35 7.04
N VAL A 18 12.82 4.46 7.46
CA VAL A 18 13.72 4.53 8.63
C VAL A 18 12.95 4.40 9.96
N ASN A 19 11.64 4.64 9.97
CA ASN A 19 10.76 4.44 11.12
C ASN A 19 9.29 4.23 10.66
N PRO A 20 8.83 2.98 10.47
CA PRO A 20 7.51 2.70 9.91
C PRO A 20 6.35 3.11 10.85
N GLY A 21 6.53 2.99 12.17
CA GLY A 21 5.51 3.38 13.16
C GLY A 21 5.12 4.86 13.09
N LEU A 22 6.09 5.75 12.87
CA LEU A 22 5.81 7.18 12.67
C LEU A 22 4.97 7.44 11.42
N ILE A 23 5.16 6.65 10.36
CA ILE A 23 4.34 6.74 9.15
C ILE A 23 2.91 6.27 9.43
N PHE A 24 2.72 5.19 10.18
CA PHE A 24 1.38 4.68 10.49
C PHE A 24 0.55 5.67 11.30
N GLY A 25 1.11 6.25 12.36
CA GLY A 25 0.41 7.25 13.17
C GLY A 25 0.00 8.45 12.33
N TYR A 26 0.91 8.94 11.49
CA TYR A 26 0.64 10.06 10.59
C TYR A 26 -0.46 9.75 9.55
N LEU A 27 -0.47 8.53 8.99
CA LEU A 27 -1.50 8.09 8.06
C LEU A 27 -2.88 7.99 8.73
N ASN A 28 -2.94 7.45 9.95
CA ASN A 28 -4.19 7.37 10.71
C ASN A 28 -4.79 8.75 11.02
N ASP A 29 -3.96 9.71 11.43
CA ASP A 29 -4.38 11.10 11.64
C ASP A 29 -5.01 11.70 10.37
N ILE A 30 -4.46 11.39 9.20
CA ILE A 30 -5.03 11.82 7.91
C ILE A 30 -6.37 11.13 7.66
N PHE A 31 -6.47 9.83 7.90
CA PHE A 31 -7.71 9.07 7.66
C PHE A 31 -8.86 9.56 8.50
N GLU A 32 -8.61 9.88 9.76
CA GLU A 32 -9.59 10.47 10.66
C GLU A 32 -10.04 11.86 10.16
N LYS A 33 -9.10 12.76 9.88
CA LYS A 33 -9.39 14.16 9.53
C LYS A 33 -10.05 14.33 8.16
N LYS A 34 -9.64 13.55 7.15
CA LYS A 34 -10.05 13.78 5.75
C LYS A 34 -11.10 12.80 5.25
N TYR A 35 -11.27 11.64 5.90
CA TYR A 35 -12.01 10.55 5.29
C TYR A 35 -13.02 9.87 6.21
N GLN A 36 -13.42 10.54 7.29
CA GLN A 36 -14.47 10.05 8.20
C GLN A 36 -14.20 8.59 8.65
N SER A 37 -12.93 8.23 8.81
CA SER A 37 -12.51 6.89 9.23
C SER A 37 -12.99 5.75 8.31
N MET A 38 -13.04 5.99 6.99
CA MET A 38 -13.24 4.93 5.98
C MET A 38 -12.19 3.81 6.06
N GLN A 39 -11.02 4.10 6.63
CA GLN A 39 -9.96 3.12 6.86
C GLN A 39 -9.09 3.52 8.06
N TYR A 40 -8.35 2.55 8.61
CA TYR A 40 -7.20 2.79 9.49
C TYR A 40 -6.14 1.69 9.31
N ILE A 41 -4.95 1.95 9.85
CA ILE A 41 -3.81 1.01 9.87
C ILE A 41 -3.49 0.65 11.32
N GLU A 42 -3.25 -0.63 11.57
CA GLU A 42 -2.79 -1.13 12.87
C GLU A 42 -1.44 -1.84 12.69
N GLU A 43 -0.43 -1.46 13.46
CA GLU A 43 0.89 -2.09 13.43
C GLU A 43 0.86 -3.43 14.20
N LEU A 44 1.50 -4.45 13.64
CA LEU A 44 1.67 -5.78 14.22
C LEU A 44 3.16 -6.12 14.27
N GLU A 45 3.56 -7.08 15.10
CA GLU A 45 4.96 -7.52 15.22
C GLU A 45 5.61 -7.94 13.89
N ASN A 46 4.83 -8.45 12.93
CA ASN A 46 5.31 -8.96 11.65
C ASN A 46 4.65 -8.28 10.42
N GLY A 47 4.05 -7.10 10.60
CA GLY A 47 3.33 -6.45 9.52
C GLY A 47 2.36 -5.40 10.02
N PHE A 48 1.26 -5.25 9.30
CA PHE A 48 0.20 -4.34 9.70
C PHE A 48 -1.13 -4.77 9.11
N LEU A 49 -2.21 -4.33 9.74
CA LEU A 49 -3.57 -4.47 9.24
C LEU A 49 -3.99 -3.19 8.55
N PHE A 50 -4.49 -3.33 7.32
CA PHE A 50 -5.32 -2.32 6.69
C PHE A 50 -6.78 -2.70 6.92
N VAL A 51 -7.50 -1.87 7.67
CA VAL A 51 -8.90 -2.09 8.00
C VAL A 51 -9.74 -1.06 7.27
N PHE A 52 -10.61 -1.52 6.38
CA PHE A 52 -11.57 -0.68 5.66
C PHE A 52 -12.96 -0.88 6.25
N LYS A 53 -13.73 0.21 6.31
CA LYS A 53 -15.10 0.21 6.84
C LYS A 53 -16.00 -0.80 6.11
N ASP A 54 -15.88 -0.86 4.78
CA ASP A 54 -16.69 -1.67 3.88
C ASP A 54 -15.95 -1.88 2.54
N ILE A 55 -16.54 -2.70 1.65
CA ILE A 55 -16.00 -3.02 0.33
C ILE A 55 -15.88 -1.79 -0.58
N GLU A 56 -16.78 -0.81 -0.45
CA GLU A 56 -16.75 0.41 -1.26
C GLU A 56 -15.60 1.34 -0.85
N SER A 57 -15.34 1.44 0.45
CA SER A 57 -14.16 2.10 1.02
C SER A 57 -12.88 1.46 0.49
N PHE A 58 -12.83 0.12 0.45
CA PHE A 58 -11.72 -0.61 -0.17
C PHE A 58 -11.59 -0.30 -1.66
N LYS A 59 -12.64 -0.45 -2.48
CA LYS A 59 -12.60 -0.21 -3.93
C LYS A 59 -12.18 1.21 -4.28
N LYS A 60 -12.67 2.20 -3.53
CA LYS A 60 -12.27 3.61 -3.69
C LYS A 60 -10.76 3.80 -3.50
N ARG A 61 -10.16 3.06 -2.57
CA ARG A 61 -8.75 3.18 -2.19
C ARG A 61 -7.82 2.32 -3.04
N ALA A 62 -8.26 1.14 -3.41
CA ALA A 62 -7.59 0.21 -4.30
C ALA A 62 -7.92 0.44 -5.79
N LYS A 63 -8.54 1.58 -6.15
CA LYS A 63 -8.82 1.93 -7.55
C LYS A 63 -7.52 1.89 -8.36
N PRO A 64 -7.39 1.21 -9.50
CA PRO A 64 -6.14 1.22 -10.27
C PRO A 64 -5.69 2.63 -10.67
N LEU A 65 -4.39 2.89 -10.72
CA LEU A 65 -3.85 4.16 -11.21
C LEU A 65 -4.02 4.28 -12.72
N ILE A 66 -4.35 5.48 -13.21
CA ILE A 66 -4.28 5.82 -14.63
C ILE A 66 -2.88 6.37 -15.00
N LYS A 67 -2.54 6.39 -16.29
CA LYS A 67 -1.20 6.79 -16.78
C LYS A 67 -0.80 8.20 -16.35
N GLU A 68 -1.77 9.10 -16.27
CA GLU A 68 -1.59 10.49 -15.88
C GLU A 68 -1.18 10.58 -14.39
N GLU A 69 -1.86 9.83 -13.52
CA GLU A 69 -1.53 9.75 -12.09
C GLU A 69 -0.14 9.16 -11.86
N LEU A 70 0.28 8.16 -12.66
CA LEU A 70 1.62 7.60 -12.61
C LEU A 70 2.71 8.63 -12.95
N LYS A 71 2.47 9.48 -13.95
CA LYS A 71 3.41 10.57 -14.29
C LYS A 71 3.52 11.57 -13.14
N GLU A 72 2.40 11.91 -12.50
CA GLU A 72 2.40 12.81 -11.34
C GLU A 72 3.11 12.23 -10.11
N ILE A 73 2.93 10.93 -9.83
CA ILE A 73 3.60 10.19 -8.75
C ILE A 73 5.13 10.19 -8.93
N THR A 74 5.59 10.30 -10.18
CA THR A 74 7.01 10.33 -10.55
C THR A 74 7.58 11.75 -10.51
N ASN A 75 6.75 12.77 -10.79
CA ASN A 75 7.19 14.14 -11.07
C ASN A 75 6.87 15.18 -9.98
N ASN A 76 6.01 14.88 -9.00
CA ASN A 76 5.58 15.90 -8.05
C ASN A 76 6.59 16.15 -6.92
N ASP A 77 7.04 17.39 -6.82
CA ASP A 77 7.95 17.88 -5.78
C ASP A 77 7.13 18.69 -4.74
N THR A 78 6.12 18.05 -4.13
CA THR A 78 5.31 18.71 -3.10
C THR A 78 6.00 18.63 -1.74
N SER A 79 5.79 19.62 -0.88
CA SER A 79 6.33 19.63 0.50
C SER A 79 5.94 18.37 1.30
N ALA A 80 4.74 17.83 1.08
CA ALA A 80 4.28 16.57 1.68
C ALA A 80 5.03 15.35 1.14
N MET A 81 5.29 15.28 -0.17
CA MET A 81 6.07 14.20 -0.77
C MET A 81 7.54 14.27 -0.30
N ASN A 82 8.09 15.47 -0.18
CA ASN A 82 9.45 15.69 0.32
C ASN A 82 9.58 15.34 1.81
N PHE A 83 8.55 15.61 2.62
CA PHE A 83 8.51 15.13 4.00
C PHE A 83 8.56 13.60 4.04
N PHE A 84 7.75 12.92 3.22
CA PHE A 84 7.69 11.47 3.20
C PHE A 84 8.97 10.80 2.68
N GLN A 85 9.56 11.36 1.62
CA GLN A 85 10.82 10.87 1.07
C GLN A 85 12.00 10.99 2.06
N LYS A 86 11.94 11.88 3.06
CA LYS A 86 12.95 11.95 4.12
C LYS A 86 12.97 10.71 5.02
N PHE A 87 11.87 9.96 5.07
CA PHE A 87 11.82 8.70 5.79
C PHE A 87 12.37 7.54 4.97
N PHE A 88 12.71 7.74 3.68
CA PHE A 88 13.13 6.64 2.84
C PHE A 88 14.51 6.14 3.22
N ILE A 89 14.69 4.82 3.30
CA ILE A 89 16.04 4.28 3.41
C ILE A 89 16.80 4.48 2.08
N PRO A 90 18.14 4.60 2.12
CA PRO A 90 18.95 4.65 0.91
C PRO A 90 18.77 3.41 0.04
N LYS A 91 18.83 3.55 -1.30
CA LYS A 91 18.64 2.46 -2.28
C LYS A 91 19.60 1.29 -2.03
N GLU A 92 20.78 1.57 -1.49
CA GLU A 92 21.83 0.60 -1.18
C GLU A 92 21.44 -0.37 -0.06
N LYS A 93 20.48 0.01 0.79
CA LYS A 93 19.93 -0.86 1.84
C LYS A 93 18.83 -1.79 1.34
N PHE A 94 18.40 -1.63 0.09
CA PHE A 94 17.40 -2.52 -0.50
C PHE A 94 17.99 -3.92 -0.75
N PRO A 95 17.29 -5.01 -0.36
CA PRO A 95 17.79 -6.38 -0.59
C PRO A 95 18.04 -6.65 -2.08
N LYS A 96 19.21 -7.19 -2.41
CA LYS A 96 19.60 -7.49 -3.81
C LYS A 96 18.71 -8.57 -4.42
N GLU A 97 18.30 -9.51 -3.58
CA GLU A 97 17.36 -10.56 -3.92
C GLU A 97 15.92 -10.05 -4.07
N GLY A 98 15.64 -8.79 -3.73
CA GLY A 98 14.30 -8.21 -3.66
C GLY A 98 13.56 -8.57 -2.38
N ILE A 99 12.31 -8.10 -2.26
CA ILE A 99 11.45 -8.36 -1.11
C ILE A 99 10.24 -9.19 -1.53
N ILE A 100 9.77 -10.04 -0.62
CA ILE A 100 8.50 -10.75 -0.77
C ILE A 100 7.45 -10.01 0.05
N LEU A 101 6.38 -9.65 -0.63
CA LEU A 101 5.19 -9.04 -0.08
C LEU A 101 4.10 -10.09 -0.02
N GLU A 102 3.51 -10.21 1.16
CA GLU A 102 2.36 -11.06 1.41
C GLU A 102 1.19 -10.18 1.81
N ILE A 103 0.04 -10.40 1.16
CA ILE A 103 -1.23 -9.80 1.52
C ILE A 103 -2.21 -10.93 1.81
N GLU A 104 -2.57 -11.09 3.08
CA GLU A 104 -3.58 -12.04 3.56
C GLU A 104 -4.93 -11.32 3.68
N ILE A 105 -5.98 -11.90 3.07
CA ILE A 105 -7.35 -11.39 3.18
C ILE A 105 -8.01 -12.02 4.42
N ILE A 106 -7.98 -11.29 5.54
CA ILE A 106 -8.55 -11.72 6.83
C ILE A 106 -10.08 -11.64 6.82
N SER A 107 -10.65 -10.62 6.17
CA SER A 107 -12.10 -10.40 6.09
C SER A 107 -12.49 -9.72 4.78
N GLY A 108 -13.67 -10.09 4.26
CA GLY A 108 -14.28 -9.54 3.04
C GLY A 108 -14.42 -10.57 1.92
N ASP A 109 -15.18 -10.24 0.87
CA ASP A 109 -15.38 -11.12 -0.28
C ASP A 109 -14.13 -11.14 -1.18
N LYS A 110 -13.45 -12.29 -1.18
CA LYS A 110 -12.23 -12.52 -1.97
C LYS A 110 -12.46 -12.40 -3.47
N SER A 111 -13.62 -12.81 -3.96
CA SER A 111 -13.95 -12.75 -5.39
C SER A 111 -14.00 -11.30 -5.87
N GLU A 112 -14.31 -10.36 -4.98
CA GLU A 112 -14.25 -8.92 -5.25
C GLU A 112 -12.87 -8.33 -4.95
N ILE A 113 -12.24 -8.71 -3.83
CA ILE A 113 -10.99 -8.07 -3.36
C ILE A 113 -9.79 -8.42 -4.25
N VAL A 114 -9.62 -9.71 -4.58
CA VAL A 114 -8.43 -10.20 -5.29
C VAL A 114 -8.25 -9.52 -6.66
N PRO A 115 -9.29 -9.41 -7.52
CA PRO A 115 -9.15 -8.71 -8.80
C PRO A 115 -8.77 -7.25 -8.64
N PHE A 116 -9.37 -6.54 -7.67
CA PHE A 116 -9.04 -5.13 -7.41
C PHE A 116 -7.60 -4.95 -6.94
N LEU A 117 -7.12 -5.77 -5.99
CA LEU A 117 -5.72 -5.73 -5.55
C LEU A 117 -4.76 -6.01 -6.69
N LYS A 118 -5.02 -7.03 -7.50
CA LYS A 118 -4.19 -7.35 -8.67
C LYS A 118 -4.11 -6.17 -9.64
N ASN A 119 -5.27 -5.60 -10.00
CA ASN A 119 -5.32 -4.47 -10.92
C ASN A 119 -4.59 -3.24 -10.36
N PHE A 120 -4.70 -2.99 -9.06
CA PHE A 120 -3.93 -1.94 -8.40
C PHE A 120 -2.42 -2.20 -8.49
N ILE A 121 -1.97 -3.40 -8.12
CA ILE A 121 -0.55 -3.79 -8.14
C ILE A 121 0.02 -3.65 -9.57
N TYR A 122 -0.68 -4.20 -10.56
CA TYR A 122 -0.28 -4.10 -11.97
C TYR A 122 -0.31 -2.66 -12.50
N SER A 123 -1.19 -1.80 -11.98
CA SER A 123 -1.19 -0.39 -12.38
C SER A 123 0.08 0.35 -11.93
N VAL A 124 0.71 -0.07 -10.82
CA VAL A 124 1.98 0.52 -10.36
C VAL A 124 3.16 -0.04 -11.16
N SER A 125 3.18 -1.35 -11.42
CA SER A 125 4.19 -1.99 -12.27
C SER A 125 3.68 -3.32 -12.84
N GLN A 126 3.74 -3.45 -14.17
CA GLN A 126 3.39 -4.68 -14.89
C GLN A 126 4.43 -5.80 -14.70
N ASN A 127 5.63 -5.46 -14.21
CA ASN A 127 6.74 -6.40 -14.06
C ASN A 127 6.70 -7.21 -12.74
N ILE A 128 5.60 -7.14 -12.00
CA ILE A 128 5.42 -7.85 -10.73
C ILE A 128 4.67 -9.15 -11.00
N ASN A 129 5.27 -10.29 -10.64
CA ASN A 129 4.56 -11.57 -10.70
C ASN A 129 3.80 -11.80 -9.39
N ILE A 130 2.48 -11.94 -9.49
CA ILE A 130 1.58 -12.20 -8.35
C ILE A 130 1.20 -13.67 -8.34
N LYS A 131 1.63 -14.38 -7.30
CA LYS A 131 1.18 -15.74 -6.98
C LYS A 131 0.05 -15.66 -5.97
N ILE A 132 -0.95 -16.52 -6.10
CA ILE A 132 -1.97 -16.73 -5.07
C ILE A 132 -1.57 -18.02 -4.35
N ASP A 133 -1.34 -17.93 -3.05
CA ASP A 133 -1.07 -19.09 -2.20
C ASP A 133 -2.32 -19.37 -1.36
N ASN A 134 -2.83 -20.60 -1.46
CA ASN A 134 -3.95 -21.13 -0.67
C ASN A 134 -5.23 -20.28 -0.64
N GLU A 135 -5.55 -19.56 -1.73
CA GLU A 135 -6.77 -18.75 -1.91
C GLU A 135 -7.00 -17.63 -0.89
N GLN A 136 -6.04 -17.35 0.00
CA GLN A 136 -6.15 -16.28 1.01
C GLN A 136 -5.03 -15.26 0.87
N ASN A 137 -3.88 -15.69 0.36
CA ASN A 137 -2.66 -14.91 0.35
C ASN A 137 -2.28 -14.55 -1.08
N LEU A 138 -2.06 -13.26 -1.32
CA LEU A 138 -1.39 -12.78 -2.51
C LEU A 138 0.08 -12.59 -2.17
N LEU A 139 0.94 -13.37 -2.82
CA LEU A 139 2.38 -13.30 -2.71
C LEU A 139 2.94 -12.66 -3.97
N PHE A 140 3.75 -11.62 -3.83
CA PHE A 140 4.47 -11.06 -4.95
C PHE A 140 5.85 -10.60 -4.55
N LYS A 141 6.76 -10.63 -5.51
CA LYS A 141 8.16 -10.27 -5.31
C LYS A 141 8.45 -8.95 -5.99
N ILE A 142 9.04 -8.01 -5.25
CA ILE A 142 9.55 -6.76 -5.82
C ILE A 142 11.08 -6.82 -5.87
N LEU A 143 11.63 -6.73 -7.07
CA LEU A 143 13.08 -6.80 -7.32
C LEU A 143 13.75 -5.43 -7.42
N ASP A 144 12.98 -4.37 -7.55
CA ASP A 144 13.49 -3.02 -7.80
C ASP A 144 12.97 -2.02 -6.78
N PHE A 145 13.89 -1.30 -6.14
CA PHE A 145 13.61 -0.22 -5.21
C PHE A 145 12.71 0.86 -5.83
N ASP A 146 12.87 1.15 -7.13
CA ASP A 146 12.10 2.19 -7.80
C ASP A 146 10.61 1.80 -7.93
N ILE A 147 10.29 0.50 -7.96
CA ILE A 147 8.91 0.00 -7.90
C ILE A 147 8.30 0.26 -6.53
N ILE A 148 9.04 0.00 -5.44
CA ILE A 148 8.56 0.28 -4.07
C ILE A 148 8.34 1.76 -3.86
N LYS A 149 9.26 2.60 -4.34
CA LYS A 149 9.11 4.05 -4.30
C LYS A 149 7.83 4.50 -5.01
N LYS A 150 7.50 3.91 -6.16
CA LYS A 150 6.22 4.16 -6.85
C LYS A 150 5.00 3.70 -6.04
N TYR A 151 5.06 2.55 -5.36
CA TYR A 151 3.98 2.12 -4.45
C TYR A 151 3.78 3.09 -3.31
N ALA A 152 4.85 3.44 -2.61
CA ALA A 152 4.84 4.35 -1.48
C ALA A 152 4.27 5.72 -1.90
N ASN A 153 4.75 6.27 -3.03
CA ASN A 153 4.24 7.53 -3.56
C ASN A 153 2.78 7.42 -4.04
N SER A 154 2.36 6.29 -4.61
CA SER A 154 0.95 6.04 -5.01
C SER A 154 0.02 6.07 -3.81
N LEU A 155 0.38 5.37 -2.74
CA LEU A 155 -0.36 5.39 -1.48
C LEU A 155 -0.48 6.84 -0.98
N MET A 156 0.63 7.58 -0.95
CA MET A 156 0.65 8.97 -0.50
C MET A 156 -0.20 9.90 -1.37
N ASN A 157 -0.09 9.86 -2.69
CA ASN A 157 -0.87 10.75 -3.56
C ASN A 157 -2.38 10.56 -3.31
N ARG A 158 -2.82 9.31 -3.11
CA ARG A 158 -4.21 8.98 -2.79
C ARG A 158 -4.68 9.46 -1.41
N PHE A 159 -3.76 9.72 -0.49
CA PHE A 159 -4.06 10.24 0.84
C PHE A 159 -4.11 11.78 0.91
N TYR A 160 -3.57 12.47 -0.10
CA TYR A 160 -3.46 13.93 -0.08
C TYR A 160 -4.26 14.64 -1.17
N LYS A 161 -4.53 14.00 -2.33
CA LYS A 161 -5.24 14.61 -3.46
C LYS A 161 -6.77 14.50 -3.44
N THR A 162 -7.37 14.19 -2.30
CA THR A 162 -8.84 14.24 -2.12
C THR A 162 -9.23 15.26 -1.08
#